data_AF-A0A7R9VEV3-F1
#
_entry.id   AF-A0A7R9VEV3-F1
#
_cell.length_a   1.000
_cell.length_b   1.000
_cell.length_c   1.000
_cell.angle_alpha   90.00
_cell.angle_beta   90.00
_cell.angle_gamma   90.00
#
_symmetry.space_group_name_H-M   'P 1'
#
loop_
_entity.id
_entity.type
_entity.pdbx_description
1 polymer ?
#
loop_
_entity_poly.entity_id
_entity_poly.type
_entity_poly.pdbx_seq_one_letter_code
_entity_poly.pdbx_strand_id
1 'polypeptide(L)'
;AIQAIQPDVVISTGTAGGFKAQGAAIGDIFIGSEILNHDRRIPIPGFDKYGIGHVKAPACPNLQAALGFKAGVISSGNSLDYTDKDMAIMLEHGVAVKEMEAAAIAWVPGEIT
;
A
#
# COMPACT_ATOMS: atom_id res chain seq x y z
N ALA A 1 -6.74 15.00 12.26
CA ALA A 1 -6.23 15.85 11.16
C ALA A 1 -7.28 16.04 10.07
N ILE A 2 -7.72 14.97 9.39
CA ILE A 2 -8.73 15.04 8.31
C ILE A 2 -9.97 15.87 8.69
N GLN A 3 -10.61 15.58 9.83
CA GLN A 3 -11.78 16.33 10.29
C GLN A 3 -11.52 17.82 10.56
N ALA A 4 -10.30 18.18 10.95
CA ALA A 4 -9.96 19.55 11.34
C ALA A 4 -9.58 20.43 10.14
N ILE A 5 -8.95 19.86 9.12
CA ILE A 5 -8.44 20.60 7.95
C ILE A 5 -9.22 20.33 6.67
N GLN A 6 -10.06 19.31 6.64
CA GLN A 6 -10.92 18.91 5.52
C GLN A 6 -10.19 18.93 4.17
N PRO A 7 -9.13 18.11 4.00
CA PRO A 7 -8.33 18.15 2.77
C PRO A 7 -9.09 17.51 1.61
N ASP A 8 -8.95 18.07 0.41
CA ASP A 8 -9.49 17.45 -0.81
C ASP A 8 -8.75 16.16 -1.18
N VAL A 9 -7.45 16.09 -0.88
CA VAL A 9 -6.57 14.96 -1.20
C VAL A 9 -5.62 14.69 -0.04
N VAL A 10 -5.44 13.41 0.29
CA VAL A 10 -4.41 12.92 1.21
C VAL A 10 -3.34 12.21 0.42
N ILE A 11 -2.07 12.56 0.65
CA ILE A 11 -0.92 11.89 0.05
C ILE A 11 -0.10 11.27 1.18
N SER A 12 0.00 9.93 1.19
CA SER A 12 0.96 9.21 2.00
C SER A 12 2.28 9.14 1.24
N THR A 13 3.35 9.71 1.79
CA THR A 13 4.69 9.67 1.19
C THR A 13 5.71 9.24 2.23
N GLY A 14 6.69 8.45 1.79
CA GLY A 14 7.71 7.89 2.66
C GLY A 14 8.64 6.95 1.90
N THR A 15 9.66 6.46 2.60
CA THR A 15 10.56 5.42 2.09
C THR A 15 9.93 4.04 2.24
N ALA A 16 10.23 3.14 1.30
CA ALA A 16 9.73 1.76 1.32
C ALA A 16 10.82 0.78 0.86
N GLY A 17 10.68 -0.49 1.23
CA GLY A 17 11.46 -1.58 0.65
C GLY A 17 10.89 -1.97 -0.71
N GLY A 18 11.74 -2.13 -1.72
CA GLY A 18 11.31 -2.48 -3.09
C GLY A 18 11.60 -3.94 -3.46
N PHE A 19 10.68 -4.55 -4.22
CA PHE A 19 10.89 -5.88 -4.78
C PHE A 19 11.51 -5.80 -6.18
N LYS A 20 12.77 -6.25 -6.33
CA LYS A 20 13.46 -6.31 -7.63
C LYS A 20 12.69 -7.13 -8.66
N ALA A 21 12.00 -8.19 -8.23
CA ALA A 21 11.17 -9.02 -9.10
C ALA A 21 9.99 -8.25 -9.72
N GLN A 22 9.57 -7.15 -9.09
CA GLN A 22 8.55 -6.22 -9.61
C GLN A 22 9.17 -4.98 -10.28
N GLY A 23 10.45 -5.05 -10.65
CA GLY A 23 11.15 -3.97 -11.36
C GLY A 23 11.54 -2.78 -10.48
N ALA A 24 11.51 -2.92 -9.16
CA ALA A 24 11.98 -1.89 -8.24
C ALA A 24 13.52 -1.87 -8.16
N ALA A 25 14.08 -0.65 -8.13
CA ALA A 25 15.48 -0.32 -7.92
C ALA A 25 15.60 0.75 -6.82
N ILE A 26 16.76 0.83 -6.18
CA ILE A 26 17.03 1.88 -5.18
C ILE A 26 16.92 3.25 -5.84
N GLY A 27 16.15 4.15 -5.23
CA GLY A 27 15.89 5.49 -5.73
C GLY A 27 14.66 5.61 -6.63
N ASP A 28 14.00 4.51 -6.99
CA ASP A 28 12.71 4.57 -7.68
C ASP A 28 11.63 5.21 -6.81
N ILE A 29 10.73 5.95 -7.46
CA ILE A 29 9.51 6.48 -6.85
C ILE A 29 8.32 5.73 -7.43
N PHE A 30 7.47 5.21 -6.53
CA PHE A 30 6.24 4.50 -6.86
C PHE A 30 5.00 5.30 -6.46
N ILE A 31 4.00 5.34 -7.33
CA ILE A 31 2.62 5.68 -7.02
C ILE A 31 1.87 4.38 -6.76
N GLY A 32 1.19 4.28 -5.62
CA GLY A 32 0.37 3.11 -5.31
C GLY A 32 -0.73 2.92 -6.34
N SER A 33 -0.85 1.72 -6.92
CA SER A 33 -2.01 1.32 -7.73
C SER A 33 -3.08 0.66 -6.85
N GLU A 34 -2.62 -0.15 -5.89
CA GLU A 34 -3.40 -0.91 -4.93
C GLU A 34 -2.65 -0.90 -3.59
N ILE A 35 -3.38 -0.99 -2.48
CA ILE A 35 -2.85 -0.90 -1.12
C ILE A 35 -3.49 -2.02 -0.28
N LEU A 36 -2.68 -2.76 0.49
CA LEU A 36 -3.15 -3.87 1.33
C LEU A 36 -2.29 -4.07 2.58
N ASN A 37 -2.77 -4.85 3.55
CA ASN A 37 -1.98 -5.34 4.68
C ASN A 37 -1.46 -6.77 4.40
N HIS A 38 -0.20 -7.05 4.74
CA HIS A 38 0.35 -8.42 4.67
C HIS A 38 0.35 -9.17 6.02
N ASP A 39 0.18 -8.46 7.13
CA ASP A 39 0.34 -9.01 8.48
C ASP A 39 -0.98 -9.28 9.24
N ARG A 40 -2.13 -8.91 8.67
CA ARG A 40 -3.46 -9.06 9.28
C ARG A 40 -4.17 -10.34 8.83
N ARG A 41 -3.74 -11.48 9.35
CA ARG A 41 -4.23 -12.81 8.95
C ARG A 41 -5.36 -13.29 9.84
N ILE A 42 -6.59 -13.29 9.32
CA ILE A 42 -7.79 -13.69 10.06
C ILE A 42 -8.49 -14.83 9.32
N PRO A 43 -8.30 -16.11 9.71
CA PRO A 43 -8.79 -17.27 8.97
C PRO A 43 -10.27 -17.56 9.26
N ILE A 44 -11.13 -16.54 9.12
CA ILE A 44 -12.58 -16.62 9.30
C ILE A 44 -13.21 -16.08 8.01
N PRO A 45 -14.19 -16.78 7.41
CA PRO A 45 -14.82 -16.33 6.16
C PRO A 45 -15.32 -14.88 6.23
N GLY A 46 -14.88 -14.06 5.29
CA GLY A 46 -15.18 -12.62 5.22
C GLY A 46 -14.19 -11.75 5.98
N PHE A 47 -13.71 -12.21 7.14
CA PHE A 47 -12.66 -11.51 7.90
C PHE A 47 -11.27 -11.70 7.29
N ASP A 48 -11.08 -12.75 6.53
CA ASP A 48 -9.89 -12.97 5.69
C ASP A 48 -9.67 -11.79 4.74
N LYS A 49 -10.72 -11.38 4.02
CA LYS A 49 -10.69 -10.23 3.11
C LYS A 49 -10.56 -8.90 3.86
N TYR A 50 -11.28 -8.77 4.97
CA TYR A 50 -11.17 -7.59 5.85
C TYR A 50 -9.75 -7.40 6.37
N GLY A 51 -9.09 -8.49 6.77
CA GLY A 51 -7.71 -8.48 7.25
C GLY A 51 -6.76 -7.93 6.18
N ILE A 52 -6.83 -8.45 4.95
CA ILE A 52 -6.07 -7.91 3.82
C ILE A 52 -6.39 -6.43 3.60
N GLY A 53 -7.66 -6.04 3.72
CA GLY A 53 -8.07 -4.63 3.66
C GLY A 53 -7.70 -3.99 2.33
N HIS A 54 -7.90 -4.72 1.23
CA HIS A 54 -7.44 -4.32 -0.10
C HIS A 54 -8.20 -3.10 -0.62
N VAL A 55 -7.48 -2.04 -0.96
CA VAL A 55 -8.01 -0.78 -1.47
C VAL A 55 -7.35 -0.43 -2.80
N LYS A 56 -8.16 -0.02 -3.78
CA LYS A 56 -7.65 0.57 -5.02
C LYS A 56 -7.30 2.04 -4.78
N ALA A 57 -6.07 2.43 -5.09
CA ALA A 57 -5.68 3.82 -5.02
C ALA A 57 -6.28 4.60 -6.21
N PRO A 58 -6.59 5.91 -6.03
CA PRO A 58 -7.01 6.75 -7.14
C PRO A 58 -5.97 6.75 -8.27
N ALA A 59 -6.44 6.61 -9.52
CA ALA A 59 -5.55 6.63 -10.67
C ALA A 59 -5.01 8.05 -10.90
N CYS A 60 -3.69 8.19 -10.99
CA CYS A 60 -3.02 9.47 -11.26
C CYS A 60 -2.17 9.42 -12.56
N PRO A 61 -2.75 9.10 -13.73
CA PRO A 61 -1.98 8.85 -14.95
C PRO A 61 -1.18 10.07 -15.42
N ASN A 62 -1.74 11.28 -15.27
CA ASN A 62 -1.04 12.52 -15.65
C ASN A 62 0.17 12.78 -14.74
N LEU A 63 0.06 12.46 -13.45
CA LEU A 63 1.16 12.61 -12.49
C LEU A 63 2.29 11.60 -12.79
N GLN A 64 1.93 10.34 -13.08
CA GLN A 64 2.88 9.31 -13.48
C GLN A 64 3.62 9.72 -14.75
N ALA A 65 2.90 10.17 -15.78
CA ALA A 65 3.48 10.59 -17.05
C ALA A 65 4.38 11.82 -16.91
N ALA A 66 3.96 12.82 -16.12
CA ALA A 66 4.72 14.06 -15.94
C ALA A 66 6.03 13.86 -15.16
N LEU A 67 6.06 12.93 -14.21
CA LEU A 67 7.21 12.73 -13.32
C LEU A 67 8.00 11.44 -13.59
N GLY A 68 7.51 10.58 -14.48
CA GLY A 68 8.13 9.28 -14.78
C GLY A 68 8.07 8.29 -13.62
N PHE A 69 7.10 8.43 -12.71
CA PHE A 69 6.97 7.54 -11.56
C PHE A 69 6.42 6.18 -11.96
N LYS A 70 6.89 5.13 -11.29
CA LYS A 70 6.38 3.77 -11.47
C LYS A 70 5.04 3.63 -10.76
N ALA A 71 4.22 2.68 -11.19
CA ALA A 71 3.01 2.29 -10.47
C ALA A 71 3.18 0.88 -9.90
N GLY A 72 2.64 0.60 -8.72
CA GLY A 72 2.72 -0.74 -8.14
C GLY A 72 1.89 -0.94 -6.89
N VAL A 73 1.69 -2.21 -6.54
CA VAL A 73 0.97 -2.62 -5.33
C VAL A 73 1.82 -2.31 -4.09
N ILE A 74 1.24 -1.59 -3.14
CA ILE A 74 1.83 -1.23 -1.85
C ILE A 74 1.31 -2.18 -0.78
N SER A 75 2.20 -2.65 0.09
CA SER A 75 1.83 -3.49 1.23
C SER A 75 2.35 -2.95 2.55
N SER A 76 1.45 -2.85 3.54
CA SER A 76 1.77 -2.40 4.90
C SER A 76 1.80 -3.56 5.91
N GLY A 77 2.66 -3.41 6.91
CA GLY A 77 2.66 -4.23 8.12
C GLY A 77 3.44 -3.54 9.23
N ASN A 78 3.28 -3.98 10.47
CA ASN A 78 3.86 -3.27 11.63
C ASN A 78 5.30 -3.66 11.96
N SER A 79 5.94 -4.49 11.13
CA SER A 79 7.31 -4.95 11.34
C SER A 79 8.18 -4.55 10.16
N LEU A 80 9.40 -4.06 10.44
CA LEU A 80 10.36 -3.67 9.41
C LEU A 80 10.89 -4.90 8.66
N ASP A 81 11.22 -5.96 9.39
CA ASP A 81 11.58 -7.26 8.84
C ASP A 81 10.35 -7.98 8.23
N TYR A 82 10.51 -9.26 7.91
CA TYR A 82 9.43 -10.09 7.41
C TYR A 82 9.59 -11.52 7.91
N THR A 83 8.45 -12.19 8.09
CA THR A 83 8.39 -13.65 8.22
C THR A 83 8.18 -14.29 6.84
N ASP A 84 8.42 -15.60 6.74
CA ASP A 84 8.11 -16.36 5.52
C ASP A 84 6.65 -16.23 5.11
N LYS A 85 5.74 -16.08 6.07
CA LYS A 85 4.31 -15.91 5.80
C LYS A 85 4.00 -14.52 5.24
N ASP A 86 4.65 -13.47 5.72
CA ASP A 86 4.51 -12.12 5.17
C ASP A 86 5.01 -12.10 3.72
N MET A 87 6.17 -12.71 3.48
CA MET A 87 6.75 -12.84 2.14
C MET A 87 5.79 -13.57 1.18
N ALA A 88 5.23 -14.71 1.61
CA ALA A 88 4.28 -15.45 0.78
C ALA A 88 3.06 -14.61 0.38
N ILE A 89 2.49 -13.85 1.32
CA ILE A 89 1.34 -12.97 1.04
C ILE A 89 1.73 -11.83 0.10
N MET A 90 2.89 -11.20 0.31
CA MET A 90 3.37 -10.12 -0.56
C MET A 90 3.61 -10.61 -1.99
N LEU A 91 4.19 -11.81 -2.16
CA LEU A 91 4.41 -12.42 -3.47
C LEU A 91 3.09 -12.80 -4.15
N GLU A 92 2.13 -13.37 -3.41
CA GLU A 92 0.80 -13.72 -3.91
C GLU A 92 0.07 -12.52 -4.50
N HIS A 93 0.21 -11.33 -3.89
CA HIS A 93 -0.43 -10.10 -4.33
C HIS A 93 0.41 -9.26 -5.29
N GLY A 94 1.58 -9.74 -5.73
CA GLY A 94 2.43 -8.99 -6.66
C GLY A 94 2.93 -7.66 -6.08
N VAL A 95 3.18 -7.59 -4.77
CA VAL A 95 3.62 -6.38 -4.07
C VAL A 95 4.91 -5.84 -4.66
N ALA A 96 4.87 -4.58 -5.09
CA ALA A 96 6.03 -3.88 -5.63
C ALA A 96 6.87 -3.22 -4.52
N VAL A 97 6.20 -2.68 -3.50
CA VAL A 97 6.85 -2.01 -2.36
C VAL A 97 6.22 -2.37 -1.01
N LYS A 98 7.06 -2.56 0.01
CA LYS A 98 6.71 -2.84 1.41
C LYS A 98 7.00 -1.63 2.28
N GLU A 99 6.01 -1.18 3.05
CA GLU A 99 6.12 -0.10 4.03
C GLU A 99 5.26 -0.42 5.27
N MET A 100 4.97 0.55 6.15
CA MET A 100 4.41 0.29 7.49
C MET A 100 3.15 1.10 7.85
N GLU A 101 2.59 1.92 6.95
CA GLU A 101 1.55 2.91 7.27
C GLU A 101 0.41 3.06 6.23
N ALA A 102 0.68 2.89 4.93
CA ALA A 102 -0.20 3.34 3.85
C ALA A 102 -1.58 2.67 3.85
N ALA A 103 -1.69 1.39 4.21
CA ALA A 103 -2.95 0.67 4.31
C ALA A 103 -3.83 1.21 5.45
N ALA A 104 -3.22 1.62 6.57
CA ALA A 104 -3.95 2.27 7.64
C ALA A 104 -4.42 3.67 7.22
N ILE A 105 -3.57 4.42 6.51
CA ILE A 105 -3.94 5.74 5.96
C ILE A 105 -5.06 5.61 4.92
N ALA A 106 -5.04 4.58 4.08
CA ALA A 106 -6.09 4.34 3.08
C ALA A 106 -7.44 3.93 3.71
N TRP A 107 -7.40 3.27 4.87
CA TRP A 107 -8.60 2.86 5.60
C TRP A 107 -9.37 4.05 6.20
N VAL A 108 -8.66 5.03 6.79
CA VAL A 108 -9.29 6.10 7.59
C VAL A 108 -10.24 7.01 6.78
N PRO A 109 -9.87 7.53 5.59
CA PRO A 109 -10.79 8.34 4.77
C PRO A 109 -12.06 7.60 4.37
N GLY A 110 -12.00 6.28 4.16
CA GLY A 110 -13.17 5.46 3.81
C GLY A 110 -14.21 5.34 4.93
N GLU A 111 -13.84 5.66 6.17
CA GLU A 111 -14.71 5.62 7.35
C GLU A 111 -15.26 7.01 7.74
N ILE A 112 -14.84 8.08 7.05
CA ILE A 112 -15.17 9.48 7.40
C ILE A 112 -16.12 10.13 6.36
N THR A 113 -16.46 9.43 5.27
CA THR A 113 -17.45 9.88 4.27
C THR A 113 -18.88 9.59 4.66
#